data_AF-A0A7S2BZ81-F1
#
_entry.id   AF-A0A7S2BZ81-F1
#
_cell.length_a   1.000
_cell.length_b   1.000
_cell.length_c   1.000
_cell.angle_alpha   90.00
_cell.angle_beta   90.00
_cell.angle_gamma   90.00
#
_symmetry.space_group_name_H-M   'P 1'
#
loop_
_entity.id
_entity.type
_entity.pdbx_description
1 polymer ?
#
loop_
_entity_poly.entity_id
_entity_poly.type
_entity_poly.pdbx_seq_one_letter_code
_entity_poly.pdbx_strand_id
1 'polypeptide(L)'
;DGSTARSRVLFYSVLMSGGDRNAALAERVVSNHAAFAASRKYAYWWHRGSLVEHLGWRPYWHKIAMLRRSLLRFPTARASIWIDDDIVLTNFRHDMLREALERTNASVIVTRDAAHFATLNTGIVIVRHDVAGREVLEEIWRRATEVSA
;
A
#
# COMPACT_ATOMS: atom_id res chain seq x y z
N ASP A 1 -33.12 9.92 27.27
CA ASP A 1 -33.31 10.01 25.80
C ASP A 1 -31.94 9.93 25.13
N GLY A 2 -31.70 8.85 24.40
CA GLY A 2 -30.39 8.58 23.83
C GLY A 2 -30.12 9.39 22.56
N SER A 3 -28.96 10.04 22.51
CA SER A 3 -28.30 10.42 21.25
C SER A 3 -26.82 10.67 21.51
N THR A 4 -26.07 9.60 21.79
CA THR A 4 -24.63 9.62 21.59
C THR A 4 -24.39 9.57 20.08
N ALA A 5 -24.16 10.75 19.49
CA ALA A 5 -23.61 10.86 18.16
C ALA A 5 -22.27 10.12 18.12
N ARG A 6 -22.30 8.84 17.72
CA ARG A 6 -21.09 8.12 17.33
C ARG A 6 -20.49 8.92 16.18
N SER A 7 -19.40 9.62 16.46
CA SER A 7 -18.56 10.22 15.44
C SER A 7 -18.32 9.15 14.37
N ARG A 8 -18.89 9.33 13.18
CA ARG A 8 -18.57 8.48 12.03
C ARG A 8 -17.09 8.73 11.74
N VAL A 9 -16.22 7.89 12.29
CA VAL A 9 -14.84 7.81 11.85
C VAL A 9 -14.92 7.45 10.38
N LEU A 10 -14.63 8.44 9.52
CA LEU A 10 -14.52 8.22 8.09
C LEU A 10 -13.27 7.39 7.88
N PHE A 11 -13.44 6.08 7.86
CA PHE A 11 -12.41 5.10 7.54
C PHE A 11 -12.01 5.27 6.08
N TYR A 12 -10.95 6.05 5.84
CA TYR A 12 -10.33 6.19 4.52
C TYR A 12 -9.21 5.17 4.33
N SER A 13 -8.87 4.88 3.08
CA SER A 13 -7.67 4.12 2.72
C SER A 13 -6.59 5.05 2.19
N VAL A 14 -5.34 4.62 2.29
CA VAL A 14 -4.18 5.34 1.76
C VAL A 14 -3.65 4.58 0.55
N LEU A 15 -3.66 5.20 -0.62
CA LEU A 15 -2.93 4.70 -1.79
C LEU A 15 -1.49 5.22 -1.73
N MET A 16 -0.54 4.34 -1.96
CA MET A 16 0.88 4.63 -1.83
C MET A 16 1.66 4.03 -2.98
N SER A 17 2.66 4.77 -3.43
CA SER A 17 3.63 4.28 -4.42
C SER A 17 4.98 4.92 -4.12
N GLY A 18 6.06 4.32 -4.61
CA GLY A 18 7.39 4.87 -4.42
C GLY A 18 8.44 4.16 -5.24
N GLY A 19 9.49 4.89 -5.57
CA GLY A 19 10.57 4.40 -6.42
C GLY A 19 11.59 5.47 -6.77
N ASP A 20 12.66 5.06 -7.44
CA ASP A 20 13.76 5.90 -7.93
C ASP A 20 13.85 5.93 -9.47
N ARG A 21 12.84 5.39 -10.16
CA ARG A 21 12.82 5.25 -11.62
C ARG A 21 12.81 6.61 -12.32
N ASN A 22 13.13 6.59 -13.63
CA ASN A 22 13.20 7.75 -14.54
C ASN A 22 12.15 8.83 -14.21
N ALA A 23 12.63 10.03 -13.86
CA ALA A 23 11.83 11.11 -13.31
C ALA A 23 10.60 11.48 -14.16
N ALA A 24 10.75 11.50 -15.49
CA ALA A 24 9.66 11.90 -16.39
C ALA A 24 8.54 10.84 -16.48
N LEU A 25 8.90 9.55 -16.45
CA LEU A 25 7.93 8.46 -16.41
C LEU A 25 7.25 8.40 -15.03
N ALA A 26 8.04 8.57 -13.97
CA ALA A 26 7.55 8.60 -12.60
C ALA A 26 6.51 9.70 -12.39
N GLU A 27 6.69 10.91 -12.94
CA GLU A 27 5.71 12.00 -12.79
C GLU A 27 4.33 11.67 -13.38
N ARG A 28 4.29 11.00 -14.54
CA ARG A 28 3.02 10.60 -15.17
C ARG A 28 2.31 9.52 -14.37
N VAL A 29 3.05 8.53 -13.88
CA VAL A 29 2.49 7.46 -13.04
C VAL A 29 2.02 8.00 -11.69
N VAL A 30 2.80 8.86 -11.05
CA VAL A 30 2.42 9.55 -9.81
C VAL A 30 1.14 10.36 -10.01
N SER A 31 1.04 11.10 -11.12
CA SER A 31 -0.18 11.86 -11.45
C SER A 31 -1.38 10.94 -11.67
N ASN A 32 -1.20 9.79 -12.33
CA ASN A 32 -2.23 8.79 -12.51
C ASN A 32 -2.73 8.22 -11.17
N HIS A 33 -1.81 7.83 -10.28
CA HIS A 33 -2.14 7.34 -8.94
C HIS A 33 -2.85 8.40 -8.08
N ALA A 34 -2.35 9.63 -8.09
CA ALA A 34 -2.96 10.74 -7.37
C ALA A 34 -4.39 11.04 -7.86
N ALA A 35 -4.59 11.05 -9.18
CA ALA A 35 -5.91 11.25 -9.78
C ALA A 35 -6.89 10.14 -9.37
N PHE A 36 -6.45 8.88 -9.39
CA PHE A 36 -7.30 7.77 -8.96
C PHE A 36 -7.65 7.89 -7.48
N ALA A 37 -6.66 8.13 -6.61
CA ALA A 37 -6.88 8.31 -5.17
C ALA A 37 -7.89 9.43 -4.88
N ALA A 38 -7.74 10.58 -5.53
CA ALA A 38 -8.67 11.70 -5.41
C ALA A 38 -10.10 11.31 -5.80
N SER A 39 -10.27 10.59 -6.93
CA SER A 39 -11.59 10.11 -7.39
C SER A 39 -12.26 9.13 -6.41
N ARG A 40 -11.48 8.45 -5.55
CA ARG A 40 -11.97 7.48 -4.55
C ARG A 40 -12.00 7.99 -3.12
N LYS A 41 -11.64 9.26 -2.90
CA LYS A 41 -11.46 9.87 -1.57
C LYS A 41 -10.46 9.09 -0.72
N TYR A 42 -9.41 8.57 -1.36
CA TYR A 42 -8.25 8.02 -0.68
C TYR A 42 -7.25 9.14 -0.41
N ALA A 43 -6.51 9.00 0.69
CA ALA A 43 -5.25 9.73 0.81
C ALA A 43 -4.25 9.16 -0.20
N TYR A 44 -3.33 10.00 -0.69
CA TYR A 44 -2.25 9.55 -1.56
C TYR A 44 -0.89 9.91 -0.94
N TRP A 45 0.03 8.95 -0.91
CA TRP A 45 1.39 9.15 -0.42
C TRP A 45 2.43 8.59 -1.39
N TRP A 46 3.16 9.50 -2.02
CA TRP A 46 4.31 9.18 -2.86
C TRP A 46 5.62 9.32 -2.07
N HIS A 47 6.55 8.39 -2.28
CA HIS A 47 7.94 8.52 -1.82
C HIS A 47 8.93 8.40 -2.98
N ARG A 48 9.79 9.40 -3.14
CA ARG A 48 10.89 9.39 -4.12
C ARG A 48 12.15 8.83 -3.47
N GLY A 49 12.81 7.88 -4.14
CA GLY A 49 14.04 7.25 -3.65
C GLY A 49 13.79 6.00 -2.81
N SER A 50 14.86 5.46 -2.22
CA SER A 50 14.83 4.20 -1.46
C SER A 50 14.91 4.44 0.05
N LEU A 51 13.93 3.92 0.79
CA LEU A 51 13.94 3.91 2.26
C LEU A 51 14.85 2.85 2.87
N VAL A 52 15.44 1.98 2.05
CA VAL A 52 16.17 0.79 2.51
C VAL A 52 17.61 0.76 2.01
N GLU A 53 18.02 1.77 1.24
CA GLU A 53 19.38 1.89 0.70
C GLU A 53 20.44 1.90 1.80
N HIS A 54 20.21 2.65 2.87
CA HIS A 54 21.11 2.71 4.04
C HIS A 54 21.25 1.36 4.78
N LEU A 55 20.39 0.37 4.49
CA LEU A 55 20.46 -0.98 5.04
C LEU A 55 21.21 -1.95 4.10
N GLY A 56 21.64 -1.50 2.92
CA GLY A 56 22.21 -2.36 1.88
C GLY A 56 21.19 -3.28 1.20
N TRP A 57 19.89 -3.08 1.45
CA TRP A 57 18.84 -3.96 0.93
C TRP A 57 18.47 -3.61 -0.50
N ARG A 58 17.95 -4.62 -1.22
CA ARG A 58 17.44 -4.44 -2.58
C ARG A 58 16.26 -3.45 -2.60
N PRO A 59 16.15 -2.59 -3.64
CA PRO A 59 15.11 -1.54 -3.71
C PRO A 59 13.67 -2.04 -3.58
N TYR A 60 13.37 -3.28 -3.97
CA TYR A 60 12.00 -3.82 -3.86
C TYR A 60 11.49 -3.89 -2.40
N TRP A 61 12.38 -3.90 -1.40
CA TRP A 61 11.99 -3.84 0.02
C TRP A 61 11.41 -2.48 0.45
N HIS A 62 11.57 -1.45 -0.39
CA HIS A 62 11.02 -0.13 -0.17
C HIS A 62 9.50 -0.16 0.11
N LYS A 63 8.75 -1.06 -0.55
CA LYS A 63 7.30 -1.23 -0.34
C LYS A 63 6.96 -1.64 1.09
N ILE A 64 7.73 -2.55 1.68
CA ILE A 64 7.52 -2.99 3.07
C ILE A 64 7.86 -1.86 4.04
N ALA A 65 8.95 -1.12 3.80
CA ALA A 65 9.30 0.05 4.61
C ALA A 65 8.20 1.13 4.58
N MET A 66 7.64 1.40 3.40
CA MET A 66 6.52 2.33 3.22
C MET A 66 5.26 1.85 3.93
N LEU A 67 4.87 0.59 3.75
CA LEU A 67 3.73 -0.02 4.42
C LEU A 67 3.85 0.05 5.95
N ARG A 68 5.03 -0.26 6.51
CA ARG A 68 5.29 -0.12 7.96
C ARG A 68 5.15 1.32 8.44
N ARG A 69 5.79 2.28 7.76
CA ARG A 69 5.69 3.70 8.11
C ARG A 69 4.27 4.24 7.99
N SER A 70 3.46 3.69 7.08
CA SER A 70 2.09 4.13 6.87
C SER A 70 1.18 3.87 8.08
N LEU A 71 1.43 2.80 8.85
CA LEU A 71 0.69 2.48 10.08
C LEU A 71 0.86 3.57 11.14
N LEU A 72 2.04 4.21 11.19
CA LEU A 72 2.34 5.30 12.12
C LEU A 72 1.86 6.64 11.58
N ARG A 73 2.02 6.87 10.27
CA ARG A 73 1.67 8.15 9.62
C ARG A 73 0.17 8.36 9.50
N PHE A 74 -0.59 7.28 9.30
CA PHE A 74 -2.05 7.33 9.08
C PHE A 74 -2.78 6.42 10.07
N PRO A 75 -2.71 6.69 11.38
CA PRO A 75 -3.18 5.76 12.43
C PRO A 75 -4.69 5.52 12.43
N THR A 76 -5.46 6.37 11.73
CA THR A 76 -6.92 6.26 11.60
C THR A 76 -7.35 5.69 10.24
N ALA A 77 -6.41 5.36 9.36
CA ALA A 77 -6.75 4.76 8.08
C ALA A 77 -7.25 3.33 8.29
N ARG A 78 -8.14 2.88 7.40
CA ARG A 78 -8.62 1.48 7.40
C ARG A 78 -7.59 0.52 6.85
N ALA A 79 -6.91 0.96 5.81
CA ALA A 79 -5.94 0.15 5.08
C ALA A 79 -4.95 1.05 4.33
N SER A 80 -3.75 0.53 4.17
CA SER A 80 -2.73 1.03 3.26
C SER A 80 -2.65 0.14 2.04
N ILE A 81 -2.60 0.76 0.86
CA ILE A 81 -2.54 0.09 -0.43
C ILE A 81 -1.25 0.52 -1.10
N TRP A 82 -0.33 -0.42 -1.29
CA TRP A 82 0.85 -0.22 -2.11
C TRP A 82 0.53 -0.54 -3.58
N ILE A 83 1.06 0.28 -4.48
CA ILE A 83 1.08 0.05 -5.92
C ILE A 83 2.49 0.36 -6.45
N ASP A 84 3.10 -0.58 -7.18
CA ASP A 84 4.40 -0.37 -7.83
C ASP A 84 4.31 0.77 -8.87
N ASP A 85 5.43 1.46 -9.11
CA ASP A 85 5.53 2.65 -9.96
C ASP A 85 5.58 2.36 -11.47
N ASP A 86 5.42 1.11 -11.87
CA ASP A 86 5.16 0.68 -13.25
C ASP A 86 3.70 0.27 -13.51
N ILE A 87 2.84 0.32 -12.50
CA ILE A 87 1.43 0.04 -12.67
C ILE A 87 0.70 1.34 -13.03
N VAL A 88 -0.22 1.25 -13.99
CA VAL A 88 -1.08 2.37 -14.39
C VAL A 88 -2.53 1.98 -14.12
N LEU A 89 -3.25 2.84 -13.40
CA LEU A 89 -4.67 2.69 -13.14
C LEU A 89 -5.44 3.21 -14.35
N THR A 90 -6.18 2.32 -15.03
CA THR A 90 -6.87 2.64 -16.28
C THR A 90 -8.39 2.71 -16.12
N ASN A 91 -8.95 2.06 -15.10
CA ASN A 91 -10.38 2.05 -14.84
C ASN A 91 -10.76 2.97 -13.66
N PHE A 92 -11.22 4.19 -13.99
CA PHE A 92 -11.71 5.18 -13.02
C PHE A 92 -13.21 5.04 -12.72
N ARG A 93 -13.90 4.07 -13.35
CA ARG A 93 -15.34 3.85 -13.10
C ARG A 93 -15.57 2.95 -11.89
N HIS A 94 -14.74 1.92 -11.72
CA HIS A 94 -14.86 0.95 -10.62
C HIS A 94 -13.72 1.05 -9.59
N ASP A 95 -14.02 0.81 -8.32
CA ASP A 95 -13.05 0.83 -7.21
C ASP A 95 -12.66 -0.60 -6.83
N MET A 96 -11.88 -1.24 -7.70
CA MET A 96 -11.50 -2.65 -7.50
C MET A 96 -10.67 -2.87 -6.23
N LEU A 97 -9.98 -1.83 -5.74
CA LEU A 97 -9.20 -1.89 -4.49
C LEU A 97 -10.13 -1.97 -3.28
N ARG A 98 -11.20 -1.17 -3.27
CA ARG A 98 -12.26 -1.25 -2.25
C ARG A 98 -12.99 -2.58 -2.31
N GLU A 99 -13.36 -3.02 -3.51
CA GLU A 99 -14.03 -4.31 -3.68
C GLU A 99 -13.18 -5.46 -3.15
N ALA A 100 -11.87 -5.48 -3.41
CA ALA A 100 -10.97 -6.48 -2.84
C ALA A 100 -10.96 -6.46 -1.30
N LEU A 101 -10.95 -5.26 -0.70
CA LEU A 101 -11.07 -5.06 0.74
C LEU A 101 -12.43 -5.44 1.33
N GLU A 102 -13.49 -5.53 0.55
CA GLU A 102 -14.83 -5.89 1.02
C GLU A 102 -15.12 -7.39 0.88
N ARG A 103 -14.45 -8.07 -0.07
CA ARG A 103 -14.63 -9.50 -0.36
C ARG A 103 -14.04 -10.45 0.69
N THR A 104 -13.16 -9.99 1.57
CA THR A 104 -12.47 -10.84 2.55
C THR A 104 -12.15 -10.07 3.81
N ASN A 105 -12.02 -10.76 4.95
CA ASN A 105 -11.53 -10.19 6.21
C ASN A 105 -10.01 -10.38 6.41
N ALA A 106 -9.28 -10.86 5.40
CA ALA A 106 -7.83 -11.01 5.49
C ALA A 106 -7.14 -9.67 5.80
N SER A 107 -6.20 -9.68 6.73
CA SER A 107 -5.42 -8.50 7.13
C SER A 107 -4.38 -8.06 6.09
N VAL A 108 -3.93 -8.99 5.25
CA VAL A 108 -3.04 -8.72 4.13
C VAL A 108 -3.63 -9.37 2.87
N ILE A 109 -3.73 -8.59 1.80
CA ILE A 109 -4.21 -9.03 0.49
C ILE A 109 -3.08 -8.78 -0.51
N VAL A 110 -2.75 -9.81 -1.28
CA VAL A 110 -1.75 -9.79 -2.34
C VAL A 110 -2.35 -10.32 -3.62
N THR A 111 -1.78 -9.96 -4.77
CA THR A 111 -2.23 -10.44 -6.06
C THR A 111 -1.58 -11.76 -6.44
N ARG A 112 -2.28 -12.61 -7.18
CA ARG A 112 -1.69 -13.77 -7.86
C ARG A 112 -0.93 -13.26 -9.09
N ASP A 113 0.19 -13.88 -9.41
CA ASP A 113 0.85 -13.61 -10.69
C ASP A 113 0.05 -14.23 -11.85
N ALA A 114 -0.38 -13.39 -12.79
CA ALA A 114 -1.16 -13.82 -13.94
C ALA A 114 -0.32 -14.61 -14.95
N ALA A 115 1.00 -14.39 -14.96
CA ALA A 115 1.92 -15.05 -15.88
C ALA A 115 2.45 -16.39 -15.33
N HIS A 116 2.06 -16.77 -14.10
CA HIS A 116 2.47 -18.00 -13.43
C HIS A 116 4.00 -18.20 -13.27
N PHE A 117 4.79 -17.13 -13.36
CA PHE A 117 6.23 -17.18 -13.07
C PHE A 117 6.50 -17.22 -11.56
N ALA A 118 5.57 -16.69 -10.77
CA ALA A 118 5.58 -16.79 -9.32
C ALA A 118 4.18 -17.18 -8.79
N THR A 119 4.11 -17.61 -7.53
CA THR A 119 2.81 -17.84 -6.86
C THR A 119 2.06 -16.53 -6.65
N LEU A 120 2.79 -15.44 -6.42
CA LEU A 120 2.27 -14.13 -6.01
C LEU A 120 2.95 -13.01 -6.80
N ASN A 121 2.18 -11.95 -7.08
CA ASN A 121 2.68 -10.66 -7.51
C ASN A 121 2.42 -9.65 -6.39
N THR A 122 3.48 -8.96 -5.94
CA THR A 122 3.42 -7.96 -4.86
C THR A 122 3.47 -6.53 -5.40
N GLY A 123 3.16 -6.35 -6.69
CA GLY A 123 3.00 -5.05 -7.30
C GLY A 123 1.79 -4.30 -6.77
N ILE A 124 0.77 -5.03 -6.30
CA ILE A 124 -0.30 -4.48 -5.46
C ILE A 124 -0.34 -5.25 -4.15
N VAL A 125 -0.28 -4.53 -3.04
CA VAL A 125 -0.41 -5.10 -1.69
C VAL A 125 -1.36 -4.23 -0.89
N ILE A 126 -2.35 -4.84 -0.24
CA ILE A 126 -3.27 -4.13 0.66
C ILE A 126 -3.07 -4.67 2.07
N VAL A 127 -2.82 -3.77 3.03
CA VAL A 127 -2.66 -4.10 4.44
C VAL A 127 -3.70 -3.35 5.25
N ARG A 128 -4.54 -4.06 5.99
CA ARG A 128 -5.45 -3.48 6.96
C ARG A 128 -4.69 -2.93 8.15
N HIS A 129 -5.18 -1.84 8.71
CA HIS A 129 -4.66 -1.27 9.94
C HIS A 129 -5.28 -1.97 11.15
N ASP A 130 -5.13 -3.29 11.19
CA ASP A 130 -5.47 -4.12 12.34
C ASP A 130 -4.20 -4.72 12.95
N VAL A 131 -4.34 -5.39 14.10
CA VAL A 131 -3.23 -5.97 14.83
C VAL A 131 -2.48 -6.99 13.96
N ALA A 132 -3.21 -7.88 13.28
CA ALA A 132 -2.62 -8.93 12.47
C ALA A 132 -1.87 -8.41 11.23
N GLY A 133 -2.39 -7.36 10.57
CA GLY A 133 -1.74 -6.71 9.43
C GLY A 133 -0.41 -6.06 9.84
N ARG A 134 -0.38 -5.46 11.03
CA ARG A 134 0.86 -4.95 11.62
C ARG A 134 1.84 -6.07 11.94
N GLU A 135 1.40 -7.13 12.61
CA GLU A 135 2.23 -8.27 12.97
C GLU A 135 2.89 -8.92 11.73
N VAL A 136 2.12 -9.10 10.65
CA VAL A 136 2.66 -9.64 9.39
C VAL A 136 3.76 -8.74 8.82
N LEU A 137 3.58 -7.42 8.80
CA LEU A 137 4.59 -6.49 8.30
C LEU A 137 5.87 -6.49 9.16
N GLU A 138 5.72 -6.53 10.49
CA GLU A 138 6.87 -6.60 11.40
C GLU A 138 7.61 -7.93 11.27
N GLU A 139 6.90 -9.04 11.13
CA GLU A 139 7.51 -10.37 10.94
C GLU A 139 8.26 -10.48 9.60
N ILE A 140 7.67 -9.97 8.51
CA ILE A 140 8.34 -9.89 7.20
C ILE A 140 9.64 -9.09 7.32
N TRP A 141 9.60 -7.94 8.01
CA TRP A 141 10.76 -7.09 8.19
C TRP A 141 11.84 -7.74 9.05
N ARG A 142 11.45 -8.40 10.15
CA ARG A 142 12.36 -9.14 11.03
C ARG A 142 13.12 -10.21 10.25
N ARG A 143 12.41 -11.06 9.50
CA ARG A 143 13.01 -12.11 8.66
C ARG A 143 13.97 -11.55 7.61
N ALA A 144 13.60 -10.43 6.98
CA ALA A 144 14.46 -9.76 6.01
C ALA A 144 15.78 -9.30 6.63
N THR A 145 15.72 -8.81 7.88
CA THR A 145 16.89 -8.36 8.64
C THR A 145 17.79 -9.52 9.03
N GLU A 146 17.20 -10.65 9.47
CA GLU A 146 17.95 -11.85 9.87
C GLU A 146 18.68 -12.52 8.71
N VAL A 147 18.12 -12.48 7.50
CA VAL A 147 18.76 -13.02 6.30
C VAL A 147 19.84 -12.08 5.74
N SER A 148 19.82 -10.81 6.13
CA SER A 148 20.76 -9.78 5.66
C SER A 148 21.89 -9.47 6.65
N ALA A 149 21.87 -10.09 7.84
CA ALA A 149 22.89 -9.99 8.88
C ALA A 149 23.89 -11.15 8.77
#